data_AF-A0A925QG82-F1
#
_entry.id   AF-A0A925QG82-F1
#
_cell.length_a   1.000
_cell.length_b   1.000
_cell.length_c   1.000
_cell.angle_alpha   90.00
_cell.angle_beta   90.00
_cell.angle_gamma   90.00
#
_symmetry.space_group_name_H-M   'P 1'
#
loop_
_entity.id
_entity.type
_entity.pdbx_description
1 polymer ?
#
loop_
_entity_poly.entity_id
_entity_poly.type
_entity_poly.pdbx_seq_one_letter_code
_entity_poly.pdbx_strand_id
1 'polypeptide(L)'
;MSKITKDYISWLKQLKEKVRSARTKAALKVNAELFLYWDLGTEIIEKEKETKWGDKWLYNLATDLSAEFPDMKGFSYTNLKKKVG
;
A
#
# COMPACT_ATOMS: atom_id res chain seq x y z
N MET A 1 -45.92 -13.38 5.30
CA MET A 1 -44.66 -13.03 4.61
C MET A 1 -44.43 -11.52 4.73
N SER A 2 -43.34 -11.10 5.37
CA SER A 2 -43.01 -9.68 5.60
C SER A 2 -42.86 -8.95 4.27
N LYS A 3 -43.72 -7.95 4.03
CA LYS A 3 -43.73 -7.15 2.80
C LYS A 3 -42.52 -6.22 2.84
N ILE A 4 -41.49 -6.54 2.05
CA ILE A 4 -40.35 -5.64 1.85
C ILE A 4 -40.90 -4.31 1.34
N THR A 5 -40.73 -3.25 2.13
CA THR A 5 -41.25 -1.92 1.80
C THR A 5 -40.37 -1.26 0.74
N LYS A 6 -40.94 -0.33 -0.04
CA LYS A 6 -40.18 0.46 -1.03
C LYS A 6 -39.00 1.20 -0.37
N ASP A 7 -39.17 1.61 0.88
CA ASP A 7 -38.13 2.28 1.67
C ASP A 7 -36.94 1.38 1.93
N TYR A 8 -37.18 0.10 2.27
CA TYR A 8 -36.10 -0.87 2.43
C TYR A 8 -35.32 -1.07 1.12
N ILE A 9 -36.02 -1.17 -0.01
CA ILE A 9 -35.36 -1.33 -1.33
C ILE A 9 -34.52 -0.10 -1.67
N SER A 10 -35.04 1.10 -1.39
CA SER A 10 -34.34 2.37 -1.60
C SER A 10 -33.09 2.46 -0.71
N TRP A 11 -33.23 2.17 0.58
CA TRP A 11 -32.13 2.14 1.53
C TRP A 11 -31.06 1.11 1.14
N LEU A 12 -31.47 -0.11 0.76
CA LEU A 12 -30.55 -1.16 0.32
C LEU A 12 -29.77 -0.74 -0.93
N LYS A 13 -30.40 -0.02 -1.87
CA LYS A 13 -29.71 0.52 -3.04
C LYS A 13 -28.63 1.53 -2.63
N GLN A 14 -28.96 2.47 -1.73
CA GLN A 14 -28.00 3.44 -1.21
C GLN A 14 -26.83 2.77 -0.48
N LEU A 15 -27.12 1.74 0.33
CA LEU A 15 -26.09 0.98 1.03
C LEU A 15 -25.14 0.27 0.05
N LYS A 16 -25.68 -0.35 -0.99
CA LYS A 16 -24.88 -0.99 -2.04
C LYS A 16 -23.96 0.01 -2.75
N GLU A 17 -24.43 1.22 -3.04
CA GLU A 17 -23.60 2.28 -3.62
C GLU A 17 -22.48 2.73 -2.68
N LYS A 18 -22.77 2.90 -1.38
CA LYS A 18 -21.74 3.21 -0.38
C LYS A 18 -20.66 2.13 -0.32
N VAL A 19 -21.06 0.86 -0.31
CA VAL A 19 -20.12 -0.28 -0.30
C VAL A 19 -19.27 -0.30 -1.59
N ARG A 20 -19.87 -0.08 -2.76
CA ARG A 20 -19.13 0.01 -4.03
C ARG A 20 -18.10 1.14 -4.00
N SER A 21 -18.50 2.33 -3.57
CA SER A 21 -17.60 3.47 -3.45
C SER A 21 -16.44 3.19 -2.49
N ALA A 22 -16.73 2.60 -1.32
CA ALA A 22 -15.70 2.21 -0.36
C ALA A 22 -14.72 1.18 -0.94
N ARG A 23 -15.21 0.17 -1.67
CA ARG A 23 -14.38 -0.83 -2.34
C ARG A 23 -13.49 -0.22 -3.42
N THR A 24 -14.01 0.70 -4.24
CA THR A 24 -13.21 1.39 -5.26
C THR A 24 -12.12 2.24 -4.62
N LYS A 25 -12.43 3.00 -3.57
CA LYS A 25 -11.43 3.80 -2.84
C LYS A 25 -10.35 2.92 -2.21
N ALA A 26 -10.74 1.81 -1.60
CA ALA A 26 -9.80 0.84 -1.03
C ALA A 26 -8.90 0.24 -2.12
N ALA A 27 -9.46 -0.16 -3.28
CA ALA A 27 -8.68 -0.70 -4.39
C ALA A 27 -7.68 0.33 -4.96
N LEU A 28 -8.09 1.59 -5.13
CA LEU A 28 -7.18 2.65 -5.58
C LEU A 28 -6.04 2.88 -4.59
N LYS A 29 -6.34 2.90 -3.28
CA LYS A 29 -5.33 3.04 -2.23
C LYS A 29 -4.33 1.89 -2.24
N VAL A 30 -4.82 0.64 -2.30
CA VAL A 30 -3.97 -0.55 -2.37
C VAL A 30 -3.10 -0.54 -3.63
N ASN A 31 -3.65 -0.16 -4.77
CA ASN A 31 -2.88 -0.07 -6.01
C ASN A 31 -1.80 1.02 -5.95
N ALA A 32 -2.09 2.17 -5.34
CA ALA A 32 -1.11 3.23 -5.14
C ALA A 32 0.03 2.78 -4.21
N GLU A 33 -0.30 2.09 -3.11
CA GLU A 33 0.71 1.51 -2.22
C GLU A 33 1.55 0.44 -2.94
N LEU A 34 0.94 -0.43 -3.75
CA LEU A 34 1.67 -1.44 -4.51
C LEU A 34 2.63 -0.82 -5.53
N PHE A 35 2.17 0.21 -6.24
CA PHE A 35 3.01 0.94 -7.19
C PHE A 35 4.20 1.59 -6.50
N LEU A 36 4.00 2.19 -5.31
CA LEU A 36 5.07 2.77 -4.51
C LEU A 36 6.15 1.73 -4.15
N TYR A 37 5.77 0.54 -3.69
CA TYR A 37 6.76 -0.49 -3.35
C TYR A 37 7.54 -0.98 -4.56
N TRP A 38 6.87 -1.09 -5.72
CA TRP A 38 7.51 -1.48 -6.98
C TRP A 38 8.51 -0.44 -7.47
N ASP A 39 8.14 0.84 -7.41
CA ASP A 39 8.99 1.97 -7.78
C ASP A 39 10.21 2.05 -6.85
N LEU A 40 9.98 1.97 -5.53
CA LEU A 40 11.06 1.93 -4.54
C LEU A 40 12.01 0.74 -4.77
N GLY A 41 11.48 -0.45 -5.08
CA GLY A 41 12.29 -1.61 -5.42
C GLY A 41 13.23 -1.34 -6.60
N THR A 42 12.70 -0.68 -7.63
CA THR A 42 13.45 -0.26 -8.83
C THR A 42 14.56 0.72 -8.48
N GLU A 43 14.24 1.78 -7.72
CA GLU A 43 15.23 2.78 -7.30
C GLU A 43 16.37 2.16 -6.47
N ILE A 44 16.05 1.26 -5.54
CA ILE A 44 17.07 0.62 -4.70
C ILE A 44 17.97 -0.29 -5.57
N ILE A 45 17.44 -0.96 -6.59
CA ILE A 45 18.24 -1.77 -7.54
C ILE A 45 19.18 -0.88 -8.36
N GLU A 46 18.69 0.26 -8.84
CA GLU A 46 19.50 1.21 -9.60
C GLU A 46 20.62 1.80 -8.74
N LYS A 47 20.31 2.24 -7.52
CA LYS A 47 21.31 2.78 -6.59
C LYS A 47 22.35 1.76 -6.17
N GLU A 48 21.99 0.49 -6.05
CA GLU A 48 22.95 -0.57 -5.76
C GLU A 48 23.97 -0.76 -6.88
N LYS A 49 23.57 -0.58 -8.15
CA LYS A 49 24.47 -0.65 -9.32
C LYS A 49 25.39 0.57 -9.42
N GLU A 50 24.90 1.75 -9.04
CA GLU A 50 25.63 3.01 -9.19
C GLU A 50 26.63 3.25 -8.04
N THR A 51 26.37 2.69 -6.86
CA THR A 51 27.09 3.05 -5.64
C THR A 51 28.05 1.96 -5.19
N LYS A 52 29.06 2.34 -4.38
CA LYS A 52 29.99 1.42 -3.70
C LYS A 52 29.87 1.52 -2.18
N TRP A 53 28.67 1.81 -1.69
CA TRP A 53 28.42 2.12 -0.27
C TRP A 53 28.44 0.88 0.66
N GLY A 54 28.66 -0.32 0.11
CA GLY A 54 28.64 -1.58 0.85
C GLY A 54 27.24 -1.95 1.35
N ASP A 55 27.12 -2.88 2.31
CA ASP A 55 25.78 -3.33 2.75
C ASP A 55 25.08 -2.39 3.74
N LYS A 56 25.82 -1.41 4.28
CA LYS A 56 25.35 -0.56 5.38
C LYS A 56 24.31 0.48 4.95
N TRP A 57 24.37 0.97 3.71
CA TRP A 57 23.41 1.99 3.25
C TRP A 57 21.98 1.47 3.22
N LEU A 58 21.77 0.20 2.88
CA LEU A 58 20.44 -0.41 2.85
C LEU A 58 19.85 -0.56 4.25
N TYR A 59 20.71 -0.80 5.26
CA TYR A 59 20.30 -0.81 6.67
C TYR A 59 19.93 0.59 7.15
N ASN A 60 20.72 1.60 6.80
CA ASN A 60 20.40 2.99 7.12
C ASN A 60 19.08 3.41 6.45
N LEU A 61 18.92 3.12 5.15
CA LEU A 61 17.68 3.40 4.41
C LEU A 61 16.45 2.75 5.07
N ALA A 62 16.57 1.49 5.50
CA ALA A 62 15.48 0.81 6.21
C ALA A 62 15.14 1.52 7.53
N THR A 63 16.17 1.96 8.26
CA THR A 63 16.02 2.66 9.54
C THR A 63 15.35 4.01 9.34
N ASP A 64 15.82 4.79 8.36
CA ASP A 64 15.31 6.13 8.05
C ASP A 64 13.86 6.07 7.57
N LEU A 65 13.52 5.17 6.65
CA LEU A 65 12.15 5.00 6.15
C LEU A 65 11.19 4.49 7.22
N SER A 66 11.63 3.57 8.08
CA SER A 66 10.78 3.06 9.16
C SER A 66 10.56 4.09 10.27
N ALA A 67 11.52 4.99 10.50
CA ALA A 67 11.39 6.08 11.45
C ALA A 67 10.46 7.19 10.94
N GLU A 68 10.54 7.53 9.65
CA GLU A 68 9.71 8.56 9.03
C GLU A 68 8.25 8.09 8.84
N PHE A 69 8.05 6.81 8.49
CA PHE A 69 6.74 6.25 8.18
C PHE A 69 6.38 5.07 9.08
N PRO A 70 6.17 5.28 10.40
CA PRO A 70 5.94 4.19 11.36
C PRO A 70 4.63 3.41 11.11
N ASP A 71 3.66 4.02 10.44
CA ASP A 71 2.38 3.39 10.08
C ASP A 71 2.47 2.53 8.80
N MET A 72 3.55 2.66 8.04
CA MET A 72 3.77 1.90 6.81
C MET A 72 4.54 0.61 7.09
N LYS A 73 4.06 -0.48 6.50
CA LYS A 73 4.79 -1.76 6.51
C LYS A 73 5.73 -1.80 5.30
N GLY A 74 6.57 -2.82 5.18
CA GLY A 74 7.39 -2.98 3.97
C GLY A 74 8.79 -2.36 4.04
N PHE A 75 9.06 -1.41 4.94
CA PHE A 75 10.38 -0.74 5.04
C PHE A 75 11.42 -1.45 5.93
N SER A 76 11.13 -2.66 6.41
CA SER A 76 12.13 -3.43 7.16
C SER A 76 13.34 -3.76 6.27
N TYR A 77 14.53 -3.86 6.87
CA TYR A 77 15.75 -4.23 6.14
C TYR A 77 15.57 -5.52 5.33
N THR A 78 14.87 -6.51 5.90
CA THR A 78 14.57 -7.78 5.21
C THR A 78 13.74 -7.57 3.95
N ASN A 79 12.75 -6.67 3.96
CA ASN A 79 11.90 -6.39 2.82
C ASN A 79 12.63 -5.54 1.77
N LEU A 80 13.41 -4.53 2.18
CA LEU A 80 14.23 -3.76 1.26
C LEU A 80 15.34 -4.62 0.63
N LYS A 81 15.90 -5.58 1.35
CA LYS A 81 16.87 -6.55 0.80
C LYS A 81 16.25 -7.46 -0.25
N LYS A 82 14.95 -7.73 -0.14
CA LYS A 82 14.15 -8.40 -1.17
C LYS A 82 13.66 -7.44 -2.27
N LYS A 83 13.90 -6.13 -2.10
CA LYS A 83 13.52 -4.99 -2.96
C LYS A 83 12.00 -4.78 -3.10
N VAL A 84 11.35 -5.01 -1.96
CA VAL A 84 10.02 -4.56 -1.48
C VAL A 84 8.76 -5.10 -2.16
N GLY A 85 7.83 -5.59 -1.33
CA GLY A 85 6.52 -6.15 -1.70
C GLY A 85 6.54 -7.63 -2.01
#